data_AF-A0A068YE69-F1
#
_entry.id   AF-A0A068YE69-F1
#
_cell.length_a   1.000
_cell.length_b   1.000
_cell.length_c   1.000
_cell.angle_alpha   90.00
_cell.angle_beta   90.00
_cell.angle_gamma   90.00
#
_symmetry.space_group_name_H-M   'P 1'
#
loop_
_entity.id
_entity.type
_entity.pdbx_description
1 polymer ?
#
loop_
_entity_poly.entity_id
_entity_poly.type
_entity_poly.pdbx_seq_one_letter_code
_entity_poly.pdbx_strand_id
1 'polypeptide(L)'
;MGVALLRRCGQVASVLLRRNLTLTMEIASHDTSYQWVMHWLSKRAHCTRDSRLQKGAGQHFSVETSVVRTEAGRIKAAFEFIPSTGVHYFFYQGRILRVERVRSQQTLQGASVAPFESVTLTTLGFDTQIFRDILEEARCSAIAKDKGWTVIYKAFGSEWRQFGYPRPRRPLNSVVLGKGVAESITADIKEFITPIGIPLEVYPTVAAIFFMVHQAVGKAAL
;
A
#
# COMPACT_ATOMS: atom_id res chain seq x y z
N MET A 1 -49.37 3.72 21.31
CA MET A 1 -48.98 2.41 20.75
C MET A 1 -48.27 2.49 19.39
N GLY A 2 -48.71 3.33 18.45
CA GLY A 2 -48.12 3.39 17.10
C GLY A 2 -46.63 3.78 17.01
N VAL A 3 -46.18 4.77 17.79
CA VAL A 3 -44.77 5.24 17.77
C VAL A 3 -43.79 4.16 18.25
N ALA A 4 -44.18 3.35 19.24
CA ALA A 4 -43.35 2.27 19.76
C ALA A 4 -43.19 1.12 18.74
N LEU A 5 -44.27 0.81 18.01
CA LEU A 5 -44.26 -0.16 16.92
C LEU A 5 -43.39 0.32 15.75
N LEU A 6 -43.53 1.59 15.33
CA LEU A 6 -42.72 2.18 14.26
C LEU A 6 -41.23 2.20 14.62
N ARG A 7 -40.88 2.53 15.87
CA ARG A 7 -39.49 2.46 16.35
C ARG A 7 -38.95 1.02 16.29
N ARG A 8 -39.74 0.02 16.70
CA ARG A 8 -39.32 -1.40 16.61
C ARG A 8 -39.16 -1.86 15.18
N CYS A 9 -40.11 -1.55 14.29
CA CYS A 9 -40.02 -1.89 12.87
C CYS A 9 -38.80 -1.22 12.22
N GLY A 10 -38.53 0.05 12.52
CA GLY A 10 -37.34 0.76 12.04
C GLY A 10 -36.03 0.13 12.53
N GLN A 11 -35.97 -0.27 13.80
CA GLN A 11 -34.81 -0.99 14.35
C GLN A 11 -34.59 -2.32 13.64
N VAL A 12 -35.62 -3.14 13.48
CA VAL A 12 -35.53 -4.43 12.78
C VAL A 12 -35.15 -4.25 11.31
N ALA A 13 -35.79 -3.31 10.60
CA ALA A 13 -35.46 -2.98 9.22
C ALA A 13 -33.99 -2.56 9.08
N SER A 14 -33.49 -1.68 9.97
CA SER A 14 -32.09 -1.25 9.94
C SER A 14 -31.10 -2.39 10.14
N VAL A 15 -31.43 -3.38 10.97
CA VAL A 15 -30.60 -4.56 11.20
C VAL A 15 -30.60 -5.47 9.97
N LEU A 16 -31.77 -5.68 9.36
CA LEU A 16 -31.88 -6.48 8.14
C LEU A 16 -31.14 -5.83 6.96
N LEU A 17 -31.26 -4.51 6.80
CA LEU A 17 -30.51 -3.74 5.80
C LEU A 17 -29.00 -3.89 6.03
N ARG A 18 -28.52 -3.73 7.26
CA ARG A 18 -27.09 -3.91 7.60
C ARG A 18 -26.59 -5.35 7.49
N ARG A 19 -27.47 -6.34 7.53
CA ARG A 19 -27.06 -7.75 7.43
C ARG A 19 -27.07 -8.23 5.98
N ASN A 20 -28.04 -7.78 5.20
CA ASN A 20 -28.31 -8.32 3.87
C ASN A 20 -27.97 -7.37 2.72
N LEU A 21 -27.70 -6.08 2.95
CA LEU A 21 -27.46 -5.10 1.87
C LEU A 21 -26.12 -4.37 2.01
N THR A 22 -25.25 -4.82 2.90
CA THR A 22 -23.91 -4.29 3.05
C THR A 22 -22.87 -5.36 2.82
N LEU A 23 -21.81 -4.99 2.13
CA LEU A 23 -20.62 -5.79 1.95
C LEU A 23 -19.52 -5.21 2.85
N THR A 24 -18.81 -6.08 3.56
CA THR A 24 -17.74 -5.71 4.50
C THR A 24 -16.45 -6.44 4.18
N MET A 25 -15.32 -5.73 4.21
CA MET A 25 -13.98 -6.30 4.10
C MET A 25 -13.14 -5.80 5.27
N GLU A 26 -12.50 -6.74 5.99
CA GLU A 26 -11.58 -6.44 7.08
C GLU A 26 -10.14 -6.68 6.62
N ILE A 27 -9.25 -5.75 6.96
CA ILE A 27 -7.81 -5.87 6.74
C ILE A 27 -7.12 -5.67 8.08
N ALA A 28 -6.32 -6.65 8.48
CA ALA A 28 -5.56 -6.61 9.72
C ALA A 28 -4.20 -5.92 9.55
N SER A 29 -3.66 -5.35 10.62
CA SER A 29 -2.40 -4.60 10.61
C SER A 29 -1.16 -5.43 10.25
N HIS A 30 -1.23 -6.76 10.35
CA HIS A 30 -0.13 -7.66 9.98
C HIS A 30 -0.06 -7.90 8.46
N ASP A 31 -1.12 -7.59 7.72
CA ASP A 31 -1.13 -7.71 6.27
C ASP A 31 -0.42 -6.50 5.64
N THR A 32 0.31 -6.75 4.55
CA THR A 32 1.01 -5.73 3.77
C THR A 32 0.01 -4.75 3.12
N SER A 33 -1.16 -5.27 2.75
CA SER A 33 -2.22 -4.47 2.10
C SER A 33 -2.76 -3.34 3.00
N TYR A 34 -2.61 -3.46 4.33
CA TYR A 34 -3.04 -2.44 5.30
C TYR A 34 -2.41 -1.08 5.00
N GLN A 35 -1.09 -1.04 4.85
CA GLN A 35 -0.36 0.20 4.61
C GLN A 35 -0.75 0.82 3.26
N TRP A 36 -0.89 0.00 2.23
CA TRP A 36 -1.29 0.45 0.89
C TRP A 36 -2.67 1.11 0.91
N VAL A 37 -3.64 0.48 1.58
CA VAL A 37 -5.00 1.01 1.69
C VAL A 37 -5.03 2.29 2.52
N MET A 38 -4.27 2.38 3.62
CA MET A 38 -4.20 3.58 4.45
C MET A 38 -3.61 4.78 3.69
N HIS A 39 -2.55 4.58 2.90
CA HIS A 39 -1.97 5.63 2.03
C HIS A 39 -2.90 5.98 0.87
N TRP A 40 -3.62 5.01 0.31
CA TRP A 40 -4.62 5.29 -0.73
C TRP A 40 -5.78 6.13 -0.18
N LEU A 41 -6.29 5.79 1.01
CA LEU A 41 -7.35 6.53 1.69
C LEU A 41 -6.93 7.97 2.01
N SER A 42 -5.69 8.20 2.48
CA SER A 42 -5.20 9.54 2.76
C SER A 42 -5.12 10.39 1.49
N LYS A 43 -4.54 9.84 0.43
CA LYS A 43 -4.48 10.51 -0.88
C LYS A 43 -5.88 10.89 -1.37
N ARG A 44 -6.84 9.98 -1.21
CA ARG A 44 -8.23 10.21 -1.65
C ARG A 44 -8.94 11.27 -0.81
N ALA A 45 -8.72 11.27 0.51
CA ALA A 45 -9.24 12.30 1.41
C ALA A 45 -8.79 13.72 1.00
N HIS A 46 -7.53 13.85 0.55
CA HIS A 46 -7.00 15.13 0.06
C HIS A 46 -7.59 15.55 -1.30
N CYS A 47 -7.79 14.62 -2.23
CA CYS A 47 -8.34 14.92 -3.55
C CYS A 47 -9.83 15.32 -3.50
N THR A 48 -10.61 14.79 -2.56
CA THR A 48 -12.05 15.10 -2.43
C THR A 48 -12.34 16.46 -1.81
N ARG A 49 -11.30 17.18 -1.37
CA ARG A 49 -11.40 18.50 -0.70
C ARG A 49 -11.97 19.61 -1.58
N ASP A 50 -11.93 19.45 -2.91
CA ASP A 50 -12.39 20.46 -3.87
C ASP A 50 -13.91 20.39 -4.15
N SER A 51 -14.56 19.24 -3.89
CA SER A 51 -16.02 19.13 -4.03
C SER A 51 -16.71 19.53 -2.73
N ARG A 52 -17.55 20.58 -2.76
CA ARG A 52 -18.24 21.12 -1.57
C ARG A 52 -19.11 20.08 -0.85
N LEU A 53 -19.52 19.00 -1.53
CA LEU A 53 -20.35 17.91 -0.99
C LEU A 53 -19.55 16.80 -0.29
N GLN A 54 -18.22 16.69 -0.48
CA GLN A 54 -17.40 15.62 0.11
C GLN A 54 -16.45 16.11 1.22
N LYS A 55 -16.65 17.34 1.70
CA LYS A 55 -15.82 17.99 2.72
C LYS A 55 -15.90 17.37 4.14
N GLY A 56 -16.77 16.36 4.33
CA GLY A 56 -16.96 15.65 5.61
C GLY A 56 -16.19 14.35 5.75
N ALA A 57 -15.51 13.89 4.70
CA ALA A 57 -14.77 12.63 4.69
C ALA A 57 -13.40 12.78 5.39
N GLY A 58 -13.36 12.58 6.71
CA GLY A 58 -12.10 12.47 7.47
C GLY A 58 -11.64 13.77 8.12
N GLN A 59 -12.28 14.17 9.22
CA GLN A 59 -11.82 15.32 10.02
C GLN A 59 -10.73 14.92 11.03
N HIS A 60 -10.55 13.64 11.31
CA HIS A 60 -9.57 13.15 12.28
C HIS A 60 -8.44 12.38 11.58
N PHE A 61 -7.21 12.82 11.80
CA PHE A 61 -6.01 12.25 11.20
C PHE A 61 -5.04 11.78 12.28
N SER A 62 -4.34 10.69 11.98
CA SER A 62 -3.13 10.25 12.67
C SER A 62 -1.92 10.55 11.78
N VAL A 63 -0.74 10.67 12.38
CA VAL A 63 0.49 11.01 11.66
C VAL A 63 1.37 9.78 11.59
N GLU A 64 1.77 9.42 10.39
CA GLU A 64 2.85 8.48 10.14
C GLU A 64 4.13 9.28 9.86
N THR A 65 5.17 9.04 10.66
CA THR A 65 6.45 9.72 10.51
C THR A 65 7.49 8.75 9.96
N SER A 66 8.01 9.03 8.76
CA SER A 66 9.15 8.32 8.22
C SER A 66 10.42 9.13 8.50
N VAL A 67 11.31 8.57 9.31
CA VAL A 67 12.59 9.21 9.65
C VAL A 67 13.71 8.47 8.92
N VAL A 68 14.27 9.13 7.92
CA VAL A 68 15.46 8.65 7.20
C VAL A 68 16.66 9.42 7.71
N ARG A 69 17.48 8.76 8.54
CA ARG A 69 18.82 9.27 8.87
C ARG A 69 19.69 9.17 7.60
N THR A 70 20.75 9.96 7.44
CA THR A 70 21.70 9.86 6.33
C THR A 70 23.07 9.52 6.92
N GLU A 71 23.96 8.89 6.15
CA GLU A 71 25.34 8.53 6.56
C GLU A 71 26.13 9.77 6.96
N ALA A 72 25.82 10.93 6.36
CA ALA A 72 26.36 12.24 6.71
C ALA A 72 25.76 12.84 8.00
N GLY A 73 25.03 12.06 8.81
CA GLY A 73 24.39 12.51 10.05
C GLY A 73 23.12 13.36 9.88
N ARG A 74 22.68 13.64 8.65
CA ARG A 74 21.46 14.44 8.40
C ARG A 74 20.20 13.62 8.63
N ILE A 75 19.25 14.15 9.40
CA ILE A 75 17.95 13.54 9.64
C ILE A 75 16.93 14.18 8.70
N LYS A 76 16.33 13.39 7.81
CA LYS A 76 15.16 13.80 7.01
C LYS A 76 13.93 13.10 7.58
N ALA A 77 12.96 13.88 8.04
CA ALA A 77 11.66 13.38 8.46
C ALA A 77 10.61 13.78 7.42
N ALA A 78 9.79 12.83 6.99
CA ALA A 78 8.58 13.10 6.23
C ALA A 78 7.36 12.69 7.05
N PHE A 79 6.35 13.54 7.04
CA PHE A 79 5.11 13.35 7.78
C PHE A 79 3.99 13.08 6.77
N GLU A 80 3.30 11.97 6.94
CA GLU A 80 2.16 11.58 6.14
C GLU A 80 0.93 11.50 7.04
N PHE A 81 -0.16 12.13 6.61
CA PHE A 81 -1.41 12.08 7.35
C PHE A 81 -2.19 10.86 6.90
N ILE A 82 -2.64 10.05 7.86
CA ILE A 82 -3.48 8.87 7.62
C ILE A 82 -4.78 9.01 8.42
N PRO A 83 -5.90 8.38 8.01
CA PRO A 83 -7.13 8.40 8.80
C PRO A 83 -6.88 7.91 10.25
N SER A 84 -7.37 8.66 11.25
CA SER A 84 -7.26 8.25 12.65
C SER A 84 -8.08 7.00 12.94
N THR A 85 -7.92 6.44 14.14
CA THR A 85 -8.88 5.46 14.68
C THR A 85 -10.29 6.08 14.73
N GLY A 86 -11.30 5.24 14.52
CA GLY A 86 -12.71 5.65 14.43
C GLY A 86 -13.32 5.40 13.05
N VAL A 87 -14.49 6.00 12.82
CA VAL A 87 -15.31 5.80 11.62
C VAL A 87 -15.23 7.02 10.71
N HIS A 88 -14.96 6.78 9.44
CA HIS A 88 -14.86 7.77 8.37
C HIS A 88 -15.76 7.36 7.21
N TYR A 89 -16.28 8.33 6.46
CA TYR A 89 -17.13 8.07 5.30
C TYR A 89 -16.50 8.67 4.05
N PHE A 90 -16.38 7.87 2.99
CA PHE A 90 -15.83 8.27 1.71
C PHE A 90 -16.84 7.99 0.60
N PHE A 91 -16.69 8.69 -0.53
CA PHE A 91 -17.48 8.43 -1.71
C PHE A 91 -16.59 7.79 -2.79
N TYR A 92 -16.95 6.59 -3.24
CA TYR A 92 -16.18 5.82 -4.22
C TYR A 92 -17.14 5.20 -5.25
N GLN A 93 -16.89 5.45 -6.55
CA GLN A 93 -17.69 4.94 -7.67
C GLN A 93 -19.22 5.08 -7.48
N GLY A 94 -19.69 6.24 -6.98
CA GLY A 94 -21.13 6.47 -6.77
C GLY A 94 -21.71 5.87 -5.48
N ARG A 95 -20.89 5.25 -4.63
CA ARG A 95 -21.32 4.57 -3.39
C ARG A 95 -20.65 5.20 -2.16
N ILE A 96 -21.34 5.13 -1.03
CA ILE A 96 -20.78 5.52 0.27
C ILE A 96 -19.98 4.34 0.83
N LEU A 97 -18.70 4.58 1.09
CA LEU A 97 -17.78 3.67 1.73
C LEU A 97 -17.54 4.12 3.17
N ARG A 98 -18.02 3.34 4.13
CA ARG A 98 -17.71 3.50 5.56
C ARG A 98 -16.39 2.79 5.84
N VAL A 99 -15.44 3.52 6.39
CA VAL A 99 -14.10 3.05 6.75
C VAL A 99 -13.95 3.17 8.25
N GLU A 100 -13.76 2.05 8.93
CA GLU A 100 -13.62 2.01 10.38
C GLU A 100 -12.25 1.45 10.76
N ARG A 101 -11.42 2.27 11.40
CA ARG A 101 -10.12 1.84 11.93
C ARG A 101 -10.24 1.60 13.43
N VAL A 102 -10.03 0.36 13.85
CA VAL A 102 -10.07 -0.05 15.26
C VAL A 102 -8.67 -0.40 15.71
N ARG A 103 -8.32 0.02 16.93
CA ARG A 103 -7.08 -0.38 17.60
C ARG A 103 -7.45 -1.16 18.85
N SER A 104 -6.97 -2.40 18.96
CA SER A 104 -7.17 -3.19 20.16
C SER A 104 -6.47 -2.53 21.34
N GLN A 105 -7.20 -2.33 22.44
CA GLN A 105 -6.69 -1.77 23.69
C GLN A 105 -5.97 -2.81 24.56
N GLN A 106 -5.84 -4.07 24.11
CA GLN A 106 -5.16 -5.10 24.90
C GLN A 106 -3.65 -4.86 24.93
N THR A 107 -3.19 -4.04 25.87
CA THR A 107 -1.82 -4.05 26.36
C THR A 107 -1.61 -5.32 27.17
N LEU A 108 -1.05 -6.35 26.55
CA LEU A 108 -0.43 -7.45 27.30
C LEU A 108 0.73 -6.85 28.11
N GLN A 109 0.66 -7.00 29.43
CA GLN A 109 1.72 -6.62 30.36
C GLN A 109 3.05 -7.25 29.90
N GLY A 110 4.06 -6.41 29.63
CA GLY A 110 5.46 -6.82 29.66
C GLY A 110 6.20 -6.95 28.33
N ALA A 111 5.55 -6.84 27.16
CA ALA A 111 6.25 -6.83 25.88
C ALA A 111 5.83 -5.62 25.03
N SER A 112 6.81 -4.90 24.48
CA SER A 112 6.65 -3.79 23.54
C SER A 112 6.11 -4.27 22.18
N VAL A 113 4.93 -4.91 22.17
CA VAL A 113 4.26 -5.32 20.95
C VAL A 113 3.41 -4.15 20.47
N ALA A 114 3.61 -3.74 19.21
CA ALA A 114 2.75 -2.74 18.59
C ALA A 114 1.28 -3.21 18.70
N PRO A 115 0.36 -2.33 19.11
CA PRO A 115 -1.03 -2.72 19.32
C PRO A 115 -1.65 -3.16 17.99
N PHE A 116 -2.44 -4.23 18.05
CA PHE A 116 -3.16 -4.75 16.89
C PHE A 116 -4.14 -3.69 16.38
N GLU A 117 -4.07 -3.40 15.08
CA GLU A 117 -5.02 -2.52 14.40
C GLU A 117 -5.74 -3.29 13.31
N SER A 118 -6.97 -2.93 13.02
CA SER A 118 -7.71 -3.42 11.87
C SER A 118 -8.47 -2.28 11.21
N VAL A 119 -8.62 -2.36 9.89
CA VAL A 119 -9.47 -1.46 9.11
C VAL A 119 -10.57 -2.25 8.44
N THR A 120 -11.81 -1.79 8.65
CA THR A 120 -13.02 -2.40 8.11
C THR A 120 -13.65 -1.45 7.11
N LEU A 121 -13.72 -1.89 5.87
CA LEU A 121 -14.38 -1.21 4.76
C LEU A 121 -15.79 -1.77 4.61
N THR A 122 -16.80 -0.91 4.61
CA THR A 122 -18.21 -1.29 4.47
C THR A 122 -18.86 -0.45 3.38
N THR A 123 -19.48 -1.08 2.41
CA THR A 123 -20.26 -0.40 1.35
C THR A 123 -21.66 -0.99 1.26
N LEU A 124 -22.59 -0.20 0.76
CA LEU A 124 -23.90 -0.71 0.34
C LEU A 124 -23.76 -1.47 -0.99
N GLY A 125 -24.48 -2.58 -1.13
CA GLY A 125 -24.48 -3.44 -2.31
C GLY A 125 -23.92 -4.84 -2.07
N PHE A 126 -23.91 -5.64 -3.13
CA PHE A 126 -23.51 -7.06 -3.11
C PHE A 126 -22.24 -7.36 -3.91
N ASP A 127 -21.78 -6.37 -4.68
CA ASP A 127 -20.69 -6.56 -5.63
C ASP A 127 -19.34 -6.44 -4.93
N THR A 128 -18.57 -7.52 -4.94
CA THR A 128 -17.21 -7.60 -4.36
C THR A 128 -16.14 -6.98 -5.22
N GLN A 129 -16.43 -6.67 -6.50
CA GLN A 129 -15.46 -6.06 -7.41
C GLN A 129 -14.95 -4.72 -6.90
N ILE A 130 -15.81 -3.93 -6.24
CA ILE A 130 -15.43 -2.65 -5.63
C ILE A 130 -14.23 -2.77 -4.68
N PHE A 131 -14.13 -3.86 -3.91
CA PHE A 131 -13.01 -4.06 -3.00
C PHE A 131 -11.75 -4.50 -3.74
N ARG A 132 -11.88 -5.27 -4.81
CA ARG A 132 -10.74 -5.64 -5.67
C ARG A 132 -10.18 -4.40 -6.34
N ASP A 133 -11.04 -3.53 -6.87
CA ASP A 133 -10.64 -2.25 -7.48
C ASP A 133 -9.90 -1.37 -6.48
N ILE A 134 -10.41 -1.23 -5.24
CA ILE A 134 -9.75 -0.46 -4.19
C ILE A 134 -8.38 -1.05 -3.85
N LEU A 135 -8.27 -2.36 -3.67
CA LEU A 135 -7.00 -3.02 -3.37
C LEU A 135 -5.99 -2.86 -4.51
N GLU A 136 -6.46 -2.94 -5.76
CA GLU A 136 -5.62 -2.82 -6.94
C GLU A 136 -5.15 -1.37 -7.16
N GLU A 137 -6.02 -0.37 -6.96
CA GLU A 137 -5.64 1.04 -6.95
C GLU A 137 -4.63 1.35 -5.84
N ALA A 138 -4.83 0.78 -4.65
CA ALA A 138 -3.94 0.94 -3.52
C ALA A 138 -2.57 0.32 -3.79
N ARG A 139 -2.54 -0.90 -4.33
CA ARG A 139 -1.33 -1.60 -4.78
C ARG A 139 -0.59 -0.78 -5.83
N CYS A 140 -1.29 -0.34 -6.87
CA CYS A 140 -0.71 0.51 -7.92
C CYS A 140 -0.13 1.81 -7.36
N SER A 141 -0.81 2.43 -6.39
CA SER A 141 -0.36 3.66 -5.73
C SER A 141 0.89 3.43 -4.87
N ALA A 142 0.95 2.32 -4.14
CA ALA A 142 2.12 1.95 -3.34
C ALA A 142 3.34 1.67 -4.24
N ILE A 143 3.16 0.89 -5.31
CA ILE A 143 4.23 0.65 -6.28
C ILE A 143 4.66 1.97 -6.92
N ALA A 144 3.73 2.87 -7.26
CA ALA A 144 4.07 4.18 -7.81
C ALA A 144 4.87 5.07 -6.84
N LYS A 145 4.67 4.93 -5.53
CA LYS A 145 5.45 5.62 -4.47
C LYS A 145 6.87 5.05 -4.37
N ASP A 146 7.00 3.73 -4.52
CA ASP A 146 8.30 3.03 -4.48
C ASP A 146 9.07 3.15 -5.81
N LYS A 147 8.38 3.40 -6.93
CA LYS A 147 8.97 3.64 -8.24
C LYS A 147 9.92 4.84 -8.15
N GLY A 148 11.20 4.57 -8.34
CA GLY A 148 12.22 5.61 -8.44
C GLY A 148 13.35 5.49 -7.42
N TRP A 149 13.32 4.50 -6.53
CA TRP A 149 14.42 4.23 -5.61
C TRP A 149 15.12 2.91 -5.94
N THR A 150 16.44 2.88 -5.79
CA THR A 150 17.30 1.70 -5.93
C THR A 150 17.93 1.42 -4.57
N VAL A 151 17.56 0.29 -3.98
CA VAL A 151 18.16 -0.22 -2.73
C VAL A 151 19.40 -1.03 -3.08
N ILE A 152 20.52 -0.71 -2.45
CA ILE A 152 21.78 -1.45 -2.63
C ILE A 152 21.91 -2.43 -1.48
N TYR A 153 22.23 -3.68 -1.76
CA TYR A 153 22.56 -4.69 -0.75
C TYR A 153 24.05 -5.01 -0.83
N LYS A 154 24.69 -5.22 0.32
CA LYS A 154 26.08 -5.64 0.44
C LYS A 154 26.13 -6.90 1.30
N ALA A 155 26.95 -7.85 0.88
CA ALA A 155 27.25 -9.03 1.68
C ALA A 155 27.98 -8.61 2.97
N PHE A 156 27.44 -9.04 4.10
CA PHE A 156 27.98 -8.82 5.44
C PHE A 156 28.14 -10.18 6.13
N GLY A 157 29.32 -10.77 6.04
CA GLY A 157 29.54 -12.16 6.44
C GLY A 157 28.75 -13.13 5.56
N SER A 158 27.81 -13.87 6.16
CA SER A 158 26.96 -14.86 5.49
C SER A 158 25.59 -14.32 5.06
N GLU A 159 25.26 -13.06 5.34
CA GLU A 159 23.95 -12.48 5.03
C GLU A 159 24.03 -11.21 4.17
N TRP A 160 22.98 -10.96 3.41
CA TRP A 160 22.83 -9.73 2.62
C TRP A 160 22.13 -8.68 3.46
N ARG A 161 22.81 -7.57 3.74
CA ARG A 161 22.23 -6.43 4.44
C ARG A 161 22.11 -5.26 3.48
N GLN A 162 21.07 -4.44 3.68
CA GLN A 162 20.96 -3.19 2.96
C GLN A 162 22.18 -2.30 3.26
N PHE A 163 22.80 -1.76 2.21
CA PHE A 163 23.95 -0.89 2.28
C PHE A 163 23.55 0.54 1.95
N GLY A 164 23.58 1.39 2.98
CA GLY A 164 23.19 2.79 2.88
C GLY A 164 21.72 2.99 2.54
N TYR A 165 21.41 4.21 2.09
CA TYR A 165 20.04 4.63 1.82
C TYR A 165 19.62 4.30 0.39
N PRO A 166 18.32 4.03 0.15
CA PRO A 166 17.80 3.91 -1.20
C PRO A 166 18.17 5.16 -2.00
N ARG A 167 18.81 4.96 -3.16
CA ARG A 167 19.26 6.04 -4.04
C ARG A 167 18.20 6.31 -5.09
N PRO A 168 17.99 7.55 -5.55
CA PRO A 168 17.11 7.79 -6.69
C PRO A 168 17.64 7.03 -7.93
N ARG A 169 16.72 6.46 -8.72
CA ARG A 169 17.04 5.71 -9.93
C ARG A 169 17.76 6.62 -10.91
N ARG A 170 18.95 6.23 -11.33
CA ARG A 170 19.69 6.93 -12.38
C ARG A 170 19.02 6.64 -13.74
N PRO A 171 18.66 7.66 -14.53
CA PRO A 171 18.03 7.42 -15.82
C PRO A 171 19.05 6.83 -16.81
N LEU A 172 18.65 5.84 -17.60
CA LEU A 172 19.56 5.07 -18.47
C LEU A 172 20.27 5.96 -19.50
N ASN A 173 19.60 7.00 -19.99
CA ASN A 173 20.16 7.98 -20.93
C ASN A 173 21.29 8.84 -20.33
N SER A 174 21.48 8.84 -19.00
CA SER A 174 22.61 9.53 -18.36
C SER A 174 23.90 8.72 -18.39
N VAL A 175 23.86 7.47 -18.88
CA VAL A 175 25.01 6.61 -19.08
C VAL A 175 25.34 6.63 -20.57
N VAL A 176 26.47 7.22 -20.93
CA VAL A 176 26.92 7.32 -22.32
C VAL A 176 27.65 6.03 -22.70
N LEU A 177 27.06 5.25 -23.60
CA LEU A 177 27.61 4.01 -24.15
C LEU A 177 27.80 4.15 -25.67
N GLY A 178 28.47 3.16 -26.28
CA GLY A 178 28.53 3.05 -27.74
C GLY A 178 27.13 2.91 -28.35
N LYS A 179 26.97 3.39 -29.59
CA LYS A 179 25.70 3.37 -30.32
C LYS A 179 25.14 1.94 -30.42
N GLY A 180 23.89 1.72 -30.00
CA GLY A 180 23.21 0.42 -30.09
C GLY A 180 23.46 -0.54 -28.93
N VAL A 181 24.44 -0.26 -28.05
CA VAL A 181 24.81 -1.16 -26.94
C VAL A 181 23.71 -1.18 -25.87
N ALA A 182 23.19 0.00 -25.49
CA ALA A 182 22.16 0.12 -24.48
C ALA A 182 20.85 -0.58 -24.92
N GLU A 183 20.49 -0.40 -26.19
CA GLU A 183 19.29 -0.98 -26.79
C GLU A 183 19.38 -2.50 -26.87
N SER A 184 20.54 -3.03 -27.31
CA SER A 184 20.78 -4.47 -27.42
C SER A 184 20.67 -5.19 -26.07
N ILE A 185 21.34 -4.67 -25.04
CA ILE A 185 21.31 -5.27 -23.70
C ILE A 185 19.90 -5.16 -23.09
N THR A 186 19.21 -4.03 -23.31
CA THR A 186 17.85 -3.86 -22.79
C THR A 186 16.85 -4.81 -23.46
N ALA A 187 17.02 -5.10 -24.75
CA ALA A 187 16.18 -6.06 -25.46
C ALA A 187 16.40 -7.49 -24.96
N ASP A 188 17.65 -7.91 -24.82
CA ASP A 188 18.04 -9.25 -24.32
C ASP A 188 17.49 -9.51 -22.91
N ILE A 189 17.66 -8.56 -21.98
CA ILE A 189 17.11 -8.66 -20.62
C ILE A 189 15.57 -8.76 -20.64
N LYS A 190 14.90 -8.02 -21.54
CA LYS A 190 13.43 -8.11 -21.65
C LYS A 190 12.99 -9.47 -22.18
N GLU A 191 13.67 -10.00 -23.19
CA GLU A 191 13.42 -11.33 -23.74
C GLU A 191 13.59 -12.40 -22.65
N PHE A 192 14.61 -12.27 -21.81
CA PHE A 192 14.87 -13.21 -20.72
C PHE A 192 13.77 -13.23 -19.65
N ILE A 193 13.19 -12.07 -19.31
CA ILE A 193 12.22 -11.96 -18.21
C ILE A 193 10.79 -12.30 -18.67
N THR A 194 10.43 -12.01 -19.92
CA THR A 194 9.05 -12.12 -20.43
C THR A 194 8.44 -13.54 -20.35
N PRO A 195 9.18 -14.65 -20.65
CA PRO A 195 8.65 -16.01 -20.58
C PRO A 195 8.28 -16.49 -19.16
N ILE A 196 8.76 -15.81 -18.12
CA ILE A 196 8.59 -16.23 -16.73
C ILE A 196 7.17 -15.86 -16.22
N GLY A 197 6.35 -15.16 -17.01
CA GLY A 197 4.97 -14.80 -16.64
C GLY A 197 4.89 -13.79 -15.49
N ILE A 198 6.03 -13.22 -15.10
CA ILE A 198 6.12 -12.21 -14.04
C ILE A 198 5.88 -10.85 -14.69
N PRO A 199 4.83 -10.11 -14.32
CA PRO A 199 4.62 -8.77 -14.84
C PRO A 199 5.76 -7.86 -14.38
N LEU A 200 6.45 -7.22 -15.32
CA LEU A 200 7.56 -6.28 -15.06
C LEU A 200 7.17 -5.10 -14.15
N GLU A 201 5.87 -4.88 -13.94
CA GLU A 201 5.32 -3.84 -13.06
C GLU A 201 5.29 -4.24 -11.57
N VAL A 202 5.44 -5.53 -11.23
CA VAL A 202 5.29 -6.04 -9.86
C VAL A 202 6.56 -5.81 -9.01
N TYR A 203 7.69 -5.44 -9.62
CA TYR A 203 8.92 -5.16 -8.89
C TYR A 203 9.51 -3.80 -9.27
N PRO A 204 9.42 -2.77 -8.41
CA PRO A 204 10.19 -1.53 -8.59
C PRO A 204 11.70 -1.73 -8.37
N THR A 205 12.11 -2.88 -7.83
CA THR A 205 13.52 -3.24 -7.61
C THR A 205 13.69 -4.71 -7.90
N VAL A 206 14.26 -5.01 -9.07
CA VAL A 206 14.44 -6.36 -9.58
C VAL A 206 15.40 -7.14 -8.66
N ALA A 207 14.84 -7.97 -7.79
CA ALA A 207 15.56 -9.06 -7.12
C ALA A 207 15.84 -10.25 -8.06
N ALA A 208 15.34 -10.23 -9.30
CA ALA A 208 15.46 -11.36 -10.23
C ALA A 208 16.75 -11.38 -11.09
N ILE A 209 17.52 -10.29 -11.19
CA ILE A 209 18.77 -10.30 -11.96
C ILE A 209 19.90 -11.02 -11.20
N PHE A 210 19.85 -11.07 -9.86
CA PHE A 210 20.97 -11.57 -9.07
C PHE A 210 21.00 -13.11 -8.92
N PHE A 211 19.84 -13.79 -8.99
CA PHE A 211 19.80 -15.25 -8.86
C PHE A 211 20.39 -15.96 -10.10
N MET A 212 20.32 -15.34 -11.28
CA MET A 212 20.78 -15.96 -12.53
C MET A 212 22.23 -15.63 -12.91
N VAL A 213 22.78 -14.49 -12.49
CA VAL A 213 24.21 -14.20 -12.76
C VAL A 213 25.12 -15.16 -11.99
N HIS A 214 24.74 -15.61 -10.78
CA HIS A 214 25.52 -16.62 -10.06
C HIS A 214 25.47 -18.01 -10.73
N GLN A 215 24.39 -18.33 -11.44
CA GLN A 215 24.25 -19.61 -12.16
C GLN A 215 24.97 -19.59 -13.52
N ALA A 216 25.06 -18.42 -14.17
CA ALA A 216 25.79 -18.23 -15.42
C ALA A 216 27.31 -18.12 -15.21
N VAL A 217 27.77 -17.39 -14.18
CA VAL A 217 29.20 -17.23 -13.88
C VAL A 217 29.79 -18.50 -13.23
N GLY A 218 28.99 -19.26 -12.47
CA GLY A 218 29.42 -20.54 -11.88
C GLY A 218 29.63 -21.69 -12.86
N LYS A 219 29.19 -21.57 -14.13
CA LYS A 219 29.44 -22.55 -15.20
C LYS A 219 30.57 -22.17 -16.16
N ALA A 220 31.13 -20.95 -16.03
CA ALA A 220 32.26 -20.50 -16.83
C ALA A 220 33.61 -20.57 -16.08
N ALA A 221 33.60 -21.06 -14.83
CA ALA A 221 34.77 -21.16 -13.96
C ALA A 221 35.06 -22.61 -13.49
N LEU A 222 34.62 -23.60 -14.26
CA LEU A 222 35.07 -25.00 -14.20
C LEU A 222 35.30 -25.52 -15.62
#